data_AF-A0A0C6EXM4-F1
#
_entry.id   AF-A0A0C6EXM4-F1
#
_cell.length_a   1.000
_cell.length_b   1.000
_cell.length_c   1.000
_cell.angle_alpha   90.00
_cell.angle_beta   90.00
_cell.angle_gamma   90.00
#
_symmetry.space_group_name_H-M   'P 1'
#
loop_
_entity.id
_entity.type
_entity.pdbx_description
1 polymer ?
#
loop_
_entity_poly.entity_id
_entity_poly.type
_entity_poly.pdbx_seq_one_letter_code
_entity_poly.pdbx_strand_id
1 'polypeptide(L)'
;MFHSLKALRARANAQAASRKDLTERTRRILALAEEDALSVNEIACADPGCPDVETVILLMLAGRPTRAVKIAKPMETVTEADILEAACGTEPR
;
A
#
# COMPACT_ATOMS: atom_id res chain seq x y z
N MET A 1 -4.56 -5.06 31.20
CA MET A 1 -3.57 -5.58 30.24
C MET A 1 -2.90 -4.39 29.55
N PHE A 2 -1.85 -3.83 30.15
CA PHE A 2 -1.16 -2.64 29.64
C PHE A 2 -0.24 -3.06 28.48
N HIS A 3 -0.76 -3.07 27.27
CA HIS A 3 0.06 -3.20 26.06
C HIS A 3 1.02 -2.01 26.04
N SER A 4 2.29 -2.27 26.35
CA SER A 4 3.33 -1.25 26.53
C SER A 4 3.37 -0.30 25.34
N LEU A 5 3.26 1.01 25.60
CA LEU A 5 3.37 2.09 24.61
C LEU A 5 4.59 1.94 23.69
N LYS A 6 5.67 1.31 24.17
CA LYS A 6 6.86 0.99 23.36
C LYS A 6 6.58 -0.03 22.26
N ALA A 7 5.85 -1.11 22.55
CA ALA A 7 5.53 -2.15 21.57
C ALA A 7 4.59 -1.62 20.47
N LEU A 8 3.63 -0.78 20.85
CA LEU A 8 2.75 -0.10 19.90
C LEU A 8 3.51 0.85 18.98
N ARG A 9 4.44 1.65 19.54
CA ARG A 9 5.29 2.56 18.74
C ARG A 9 6.23 1.80 17.79
N ALA A 10 6.85 0.70 18.24
CA ALA A 10 7.73 -0.09 17.39
C ALA A 10 6.98 -0.68 16.18
N ARG A 11 5.76 -1.23 16.41
CA ARG A 11 4.89 -1.71 15.32
C ARG A 11 4.45 -0.60 14.39
N ALA A 12 4.05 0.56 14.94
CA ALA A 12 3.67 1.71 14.13
C ALA A 12 4.83 2.25 13.27
N ASN A 13 6.06 2.24 13.80
CA ASN A 13 7.24 2.69 13.07
C ASN A 13 7.61 1.70 11.95
N ALA A 14 7.57 0.39 12.23
CA ALA A 14 7.78 -0.64 11.20
C ALA A 14 6.74 -0.53 10.07
N GLN A 15 5.46 -0.35 10.40
CA GLN A 15 4.40 -0.09 9.42
C GLN A 15 4.65 1.19 8.61
N ALA A 16 5.07 2.28 9.27
CA ALA A 16 5.38 3.52 8.58
C ALA A 16 6.60 3.38 7.63
N ALA A 17 7.60 2.59 8.02
CA ALA A 17 8.77 2.32 7.20
C ALA A 17 8.40 1.51 5.95
N SER A 18 7.68 0.40 6.10
CA SER A 18 7.21 -0.42 4.97
C SER A 18 6.33 0.38 4.02
N ARG A 19 5.43 1.20 4.56
CA ARG A 19 4.57 2.08 3.76
C ARG A 19 5.35 3.11 2.97
N LYS A 20 6.37 3.72 3.57
CA LYS A 20 7.24 4.69 2.88
C LYS A 20 8.06 4.02 1.79
N ASP A 21 8.68 2.87 2.05
CA ASP A 21 9.41 2.11 1.03
C ASP A 21 8.51 1.77 -0.16
N LEU A 22 7.31 1.24 0.09
CA LEU A 22 6.36 0.92 -0.98
C LEU A 22 5.92 2.17 -1.75
N THR A 23 5.70 3.28 -1.04
CA THR A 23 5.33 4.57 -1.65
C THR A 23 6.45 5.04 -2.58
N GLU A 24 7.70 5.02 -2.13
CA GLU A 24 8.85 5.42 -2.95
C GLU A 24 9.07 4.50 -4.14
N ARG A 25 8.98 3.18 -3.95
CA ARG A 25 9.10 2.19 -5.04
C ARG A 25 8.03 2.40 -6.09
N THR A 26 6.76 2.51 -5.67
CA THR A 26 5.63 2.75 -6.58
C THR A 26 5.80 4.06 -7.34
N ARG A 27 6.22 5.12 -6.65
CA ARG A 27 6.48 6.43 -7.26
C ARG A 27 7.58 6.36 -8.33
N ARG A 28 8.66 5.61 -8.07
CA ARG A 28 9.77 5.40 -9.01
C ARG A 28 9.35 4.54 -10.21
N ILE A 29 8.63 3.44 -9.97
CA ILE A 29 8.18 2.50 -11.01
C ILE A 29 7.17 3.16 -11.96
N LEU A 30 6.22 3.92 -11.41
CA LEU A 30 5.17 4.59 -12.17
C LEU A 30 5.58 5.98 -12.68
N ALA A 31 6.81 6.42 -12.38
CA ALA A 31 7.34 7.74 -12.74
C ALA A 31 6.39 8.90 -12.40
N LEU A 32 5.82 8.88 -11.18
CA LEU A 32 4.85 9.89 -10.74
C LEU A 32 5.51 11.26 -10.54
N ALA A 33 4.82 12.31 -10.98
CA ALA A 33 5.25 13.70 -10.84
C ALA A 33 5.06 14.22 -9.41
N GLU A 34 5.69 15.35 -9.07
CA GLU A 34 5.59 15.96 -7.73
C GLU A 34 4.16 16.38 -7.35
N GLU A 35 3.36 16.73 -8.35
CA GLU A 35 1.92 17.01 -8.24
C GLU A 35 1.06 15.78 -7.98
N ASP A 36 1.56 14.57 -8.25
CA ASP A 36 0.84 13.34 -8.05
C ASP A 36 0.95 12.87 -6.59
N ALA A 37 -0.22 12.68 -5.98
CA ALA A 37 -0.33 12.16 -4.63
C ALA A 37 -0.51 10.63 -4.65
N LEU A 38 0.24 9.95 -3.79
CA LEU A 38 0.24 8.50 -3.62
C LEU A 38 -0.01 8.19 -2.14
N SER A 39 -0.98 7.33 -1.85
CA SER A 39 -1.25 6.87 -0.48
C SER A 39 -1.30 5.35 -0.44
N VAL A 40 -0.44 4.74 0.36
CA VAL A 40 -0.42 3.29 0.57
C VAL A 40 -1.05 2.99 1.93
N ASN A 41 -2.03 2.09 1.96
CA ASN A 41 -2.66 1.60 3.18
C ASN A 41 -2.73 0.08 3.16
N GLU A 42 -2.49 -0.52 4.31
CA GLU A 42 -2.69 -1.94 4.53
C GLU A 42 -3.99 -2.08 5.30
N ILE A 43 -4.86 -2.96 4.81
CA ILE A 43 -6.17 -3.22 5.37
C ILE A 43 -6.17 -4.67 5.80
N ALA A 44 -6.51 -4.93 7.06
CA ALA A 44 -6.71 -6.29 7.54
C ALA A 44 -7.94 -6.88 6.85
N CYS A 45 -7.77 -8.04 6.23
CA CYS A 45 -8.91 -8.76 5.66
C CYS A 45 -9.72 -9.33 6.83
N ALA A 46 -11.00 -9.00 6.92
CA ALA A 46 -11.86 -9.44 8.02
C ALA A 46 -12.30 -10.91 7.88
N ASP A 47 -11.80 -11.65 6.88
CA ASP A 47 -12.23 -13.00 6.56
C ASP A 47 -11.30 -14.07 7.19
N PRO A 48 -11.84 -15.06 7.92
CA PRO A 48 -11.05 -16.04 8.68
C PRO A 48 -10.27 -17.06 7.82
N GLY A 49 -10.31 -16.97 6.49
CA GLY A 49 -9.61 -17.87 5.57
C GLY A 49 -8.53 -17.24 4.68
N CYS A 50 -8.31 -15.92 4.75
CA CYS A 50 -7.41 -15.19 3.85
C CYS A 50 -6.05 -14.85 4.49
N PRO A 51 -5.00 -14.55 3.69
CA PRO A 51 -3.80 -13.91 4.21
C PRO A 51 -4.23 -12.58 4.86
N ASP A 52 -3.89 -12.43 6.13
CA ASP A 52 -4.35 -11.46 7.14
C ASP A 52 -4.58 -9.99 6.67
N VAL A 53 -3.95 -9.56 5.57
CA VAL A 53 -3.92 -8.18 5.09
C VAL A 53 -3.85 -8.03 3.56
N GLU A 54 -4.49 -6.98 3.04
CA GLU A 54 -4.36 -6.49 1.65
C GLU A 54 -3.75 -5.09 1.62
N THR A 55 -2.97 -4.79 0.57
CA THR A 55 -2.37 -3.49 0.33
C THR A 55 -3.19 -2.71 -0.68
N VAL A 56 -3.76 -1.59 -0.25
CA VAL A 56 -4.51 -0.64 -1.08
C VAL A 56 -3.65 0.60 -1.34
N ILE A 57 -3.36 0.84 -2.61
CA ILE A 57 -2.59 1.98 -3.09
C ILE A 57 -3.53 2.94 -3.81
N LEU A 58 -3.70 4.13 -3.26
CA LEU A 58 -4.49 5.20 -3.84
C LEU A 58 -3.58 6.15 -4.64
N LEU A 59 -3.82 6.22 -5.94
CA LEU A 59 -3.15 7.09 -6.90
C LEU A 59 -4.07 8.27 -7.22
N MET A 60 -3.65 9.46 -6.79
CA MET A 60 -4.33 10.73 -7.04
C MET A 60 -3.49 11.55 -8.00
N LEU A 61 -3.55 11.19 -9.28
CA LEU A 61 -2.74 11.81 -10.31
C LEU A 61 -3.39 13.10 -10.81
N ALA A 62 -2.58 14.14 -11.02
CA ALA A 62 -3.08 15.42 -11.51
C ALA A 62 -3.66 15.27 -12.93
N GLY A 63 -4.90 15.72 -13.12
CA GLY A 63 -5.59 15.63 -14.41
C GLY A 63 -6.07 14.23 -14.82
N ARG A 64 -6.00 13.24 -13.93
CA ARG A 64 -6.53 11.88 -14.16
C ARG A 64 -7.50 11.51 -13.02
N PRO A 65 -8.44 10.58 -13.27
CA PRO A 65 -9.28 10.09 -12.20
C PRO A 65 -8.44 9.36 -11.13
N THR A 66 -8.81 9.56 -9.86
CA THR A 66 -8.24 8.82 -8.74
C THR A 66 -8.38 7.32 -8.98
N ARG A 67 -7.28 6.58 -8.85
CA ARG A 67 -7.24 5.13 -9.04
C ARG A 67 -6.90 4.46 -7.73
N ALA A 68 -7.73 3.52 -7.30
CA ALA A 68 -7.42 2.63 -6.20
C ALA A 68 -6.91 1.31 -6.78
N VAL A 69 -5.70 0.95 -6.41
CA VAL A 69 -5.03 -0.30 -6.75
C VAL A 69 -5.05 -1.18 -5.52
N LYS A 70 -5.69 -2.34 -5.60
CA LYS A 70 -5.77 -3.29 -4.48
C LYS A 70 -4.90 -4.50 -4.80
N ILE A 71 -4.00 -4.83 -3.88
CA ILE A 71 -3.12 -5.99 -3.98
C ILE A 71 -3.46 -6.86 -2.78
N ALA A 72 -3.99 -8.06 -3.01
CA ALA A 72 -4.34 -9.03 -1.97
C ALA A 72 -3.09 -9.69 -1.34
N LYS A 73 -2.13 -8.87 -0.93
CA LYS A 73 -0.86 -9.24 -0.32
C LYS A 73 -0.47 -8.23 0.77
N PRO A 74 0.22 -8.68 1.84
CA PRO A 74 0.87 -7.80 2.81
C PRO A 74 1.89 -6.87 2.16
N MET A 75 2.07 -5.65 2.69
CA MET A 75 3.01 -4.67 2.14
C MET A 75 4.44 -5.22 2.02
N GLU A 76 4.85 -6.08 2.96
CA GLU A 76 6.18 -6.72 2.99
C GLU A 76 6.43 -7.71 1.84
N THR A 77 5.37 -8.28 1.28
CA THR A 77 5.42 -9.26 0.19
C THR A 77 5.09 -8.67 -1.18
N VAL A 78 4.70 -7.39 -1.23
CA VAL A 78 4.44 -6.70 -2.51
C VAL A 78 5.76 -6.52 -3.26
N THR A 79 5.82 -7.08 -4.46
CA THR A 79 6.98 -6.94 -5.34
C THR A 79 6.79 -5.82 -6.37
N GLU A 80 7.87 -5.42 -7.02
CA GLU A 80 7.81 -4.44 -8.12
C GLU A 80 6.92 -4.92 -9.28
N ALA A 81 6.93 -6.24 -9.55
CA ALA A 81 6.06 -6.87 -10.54
C ALA A 81 4.58 -6.75 -10.14
N ASP A 82 4.25 -6.95 -8.86
CA ASP A 82 2.87 -6.74 -8.37
C ASP A 82 2.42 -5.28 -8.54
N ILE A 83 3.31 -4.31 -8.31
CA ILE A 83 3.01 -2.90 -8.52
C ILE A 83 2.73 -2.61 -10.00
N LEU A 84 3.55 -3.14 -10.91
CA LEU A 84 3.35 -2.99 -12.35
C LEU A 84 2.05 -3.66 -12.81
N GLU A 85 1.84 -4.91 -12.41
CA GLU A 85 0.63 -5.69 -12.70
C GLU A 85 -0.61 -4.96 -12.19
N ALA A 86 -0.58 -4.41 -10.97
CA ALA A 86 -1.72 -3.75 -10.37
C ALA A 86 -1.94 -2.32 -10.91
N ALA A 87 -0.90 -1.66 -11.42
CA ALA A 87 -1.03 -0.39 -12.13
C ALA A 87 -1.54 -0.56 -13.58
N CYS A 88 -1.15 -1.64 -14.26
CA CYS A 88 -1.64 -2.01 -15.59
C CYS A 88 -3.04 -2.65 -15.53
N GLY A 89 -3.28 -3.50 -14.54
CA GLY A 89 -4.50 -4.26 -14.28
C GLY A 89 -5.56 -3.38 -13.63
N THR A 90 -6.27 -2.63 -14.46
CA THR A 90 -7.41 -1.84 -14.00
C THR A 90 -8.68 -2.68 -14.07
N GLU A 91 -8.99 -3.47 -13.04
CA GLU A 91 -10.37 -3.92 -12.80
C GLU A 91 -10.74 -3.72 -11.32
N PRO A 92 -11.34 -2.56 -10.98
CA PRO A 92 -12.00 -2.37 -9.70
C PRO A 92 -13.44 -2.88 -9.81
N ARG A 93 -13.82 -3.88 -9.00
CA ARG A 93 -15.21 -4.12 -8.65
C ARG A 93 -15.41 -4.02 -7.16
#